data_AF-A0AAN4SIQ0-F1
#
_entry.id   AF-A0AAN4SIQ0-F1
#
_cell.length_a   1.000
_cell.length_b   1.000
_cell.length_c   1.000
_cell.angle_alpha   90.00
_cell.angle_beta   90.00
_cell.angle_gamma   90.00
#
_symmetry.space_group_name_H-M   'P 1'
#
loop_
_entity.id
_entity.type
_entity.pdbx_description
1 polymer ?
#
loop_
_entity_poly.entity_id
_entity_poly.type
_entity_poly.pdbx_seq_one_letter_code
_entity_poly.pdbx_strand_id
1 'polypeptide(L)'
;MKTTEVNKKIIGRRCKCIFTGLLVTGVIEDTTEDKYTVSVKVRFDTPHQWGDELYSYDWSFGRKADDFGSLKYLELLPDKTTFDAMIVTFGEPIDTLNDIFEDVKAWGVCSLKGWIDSYESTRFTPIDVDKAVITSEYNMECVKEWLEHNTPVKNIIIG
;
A
#
# COMPACT_ATOMS: atom_id res chain seq x y z
N MET A 1 -4.31 3.15 -20.11
CA MET A 1 -5.71 3.35 -19.68
C MET A 1 -6.54 3.84 -20.87
N LYS A 2 -7.81 3.46 -20.95
CA LYS A 2 -8.77 3.93 -21.97
C LYS A 2 -9.55 5.15 -21.48
N THR A 3 -10.10 5.93 -22.40
CA THR A 3 -10.90 7.11 -22.06
C THR A 3 -12.14 6.78 -21.22
N THR A 4 -12.75 5.62 -21.45
CA THR A 4 -13.92 5.12 -20.70
C THR A 4 -13.61 4.70 -19.26
N GLU A 5 -12.35 4.47 -18.92
CA GLU A 5 -11.92 4.09 -17.56
C GLU A 5 -11.68 5.30 -16.67
N VAL A 6 -11.53 6.49 -17.25
CA VAL A 6 -11.28 7.72 -16.50
C VAL A 6 -12.54 8.17 -15.79
N ASN A 7 -12.46 8.28 -14.47
CA ASN A 7 -13.54 8.75 -13.62
C ASN A 7 -12.98 9.33 -12.31
N LYS A 8 -13.79 10.07 -11.56
CA LYS A 8 -13.33 10.75 -10.33
C LYS A 8 -12.77 9.81 -9.25
N LYS A 9 -13.07 8.50 -9.27
CA LYS A 9 -12.54 7.55 -8.26
C LYS A 9 -11.06 7.25 -8.44
N ILE A 10 -10.45 7.61 -9.58
CA ILE A 10 -9.02 7.40 -9.80
C ILE A 10 -8.16 8.53 -9.21
N ILE A 11 -8.78 9.66 -8.84
CA ILE A 11 -8.08 10.78 -8.22
C ILE A 11 -7.52 10.33 -6.86
N GLY A 12 -6.26 10.68 -6.59
CA GLY A 12 -5.50 10.25 -5.42
C GLY A 12 -4.77 8.92 -5.61
N ARG A 13 -5.06 8.17 -6.68
CA ARG A 13 -4.39 6.88 -6.93
C ARG A 13 -2.99 7.07 -7.49
N ARG A 14 -2.13 6.11 -7.17
CA ARG A 14 -0.78 5.99 -7.74
C ARG A 14 -0.86 5.51 -9.17
N CYS A 15 -0.06 6.09 -10.05
CA CYS A 15 0.04 5.67 -11.43
C CYS A 15 1.46 5.80 -11.98
N LYS A 16 1.71 5.14 -13.09
CA LYS A 16 2.80 5.45 -14.00
C LYS A 16 2.23 6.07 -15.28
N CYS A 17 2.91 7.05 -15.84
CA CYS A 17 2.56 7.71 -17.09
C CYS A 17 3.82 7.98 -17.92
N ILE A 18 3.65 8.35 -19.18
CA ILE A 18 4.77 8.76 -20.03
C ILE A 18 4.94 10.28 -19.98
N PHE A 19 6.16 10.77 -19.80
CA PHE A 19 6.53 12.18 -19.89
C PHE A 19 7.80 12.28 -20.73
N THR A 20 7.76 13.03 -21.84
CA THR A 20 8.90 13.25 -22.77
C THR A 20 9.66 11.98 -23.20
N GLY A 21 8.97 10.84 -23.27
CA GLY A 21 9.54 9.53 -23.62
C GLY A 21 10.04 8.70 -22.43
N LEU A 22 10.04 9.27 -21.23
CA LEU A 22 10.36 8.58 -19.97
C LEU A 22 9.09 8.05 -19.31
N LEU A 23 9.20 6.88 -18.68
CA LEU A 23 8.16 6.36 -17.81
C LEU A 23 8.36 6.96 -16.41
N VAL A 24 7.36 7.72 -15.95
CA VAL A 24 7.40 8.47 -14.69
C VAL A 24 6.29 7.98 -13.77
N THR A 25 6.54 7.99 -12.47
CA THR A 25 5.55 7.64 -11.45
C THR A 25 5.03 8.89 -10.74
N GLY A 26 3.78 8.83 -10.31
CA GLY A 26 3.10 9.97 -9.72
C GLY A 26 1.75 9.62 -9.11
N VAL A 27 1.04 10.67 -8.71
CA VAL A 27 -0.32 10.61 -8.15
C VAL A 27 -1.25 11.37 -9.08
N ILE A 28 -2.42 10.78 -9.36
CA ILE A 28 -3.45 11.47 -10.13
C ILE A 28 -4.07 12.55 -9.25
N GLU A 29 -3.98 13.81 -9.67
CA GLU A 29 -4.53 14.93 -8.91
C GLU A 29 -5.90 15.38 -9.43
N ASP A 30 -6.11 15.26 -10.74
CA ASP A 30 -7.31 15.79 -11.37
C ASP A 30 -7.63 15.07 -12.69
N THR A 31 -8.88 15.20 -13.12
CA THR A 31 -9.36 14.69 -14.40
C THR A 31 -10.25 15.73 -15.05
N THR A 32 -10.02 16.01 -16.33
CA THR A 32 -10.85 16.91 -17.14
C THR A 32 -11.39 16.19 -18.35
N GLU A 33 -12.59 16.57 -18.76
CA GLU A 33 -13.28 15.96 -19.89
C GLU A 33 -13.95 17.04 -20.71
N ASP A 34 -13.70 17.04 -22.02
CA ASP A 34 -14.39 17.89 -22.99
C ASP A 34 -15.18 17.03 -24.00
N LYS A 35 -15.71 17.62 -25.06
CA LYS A 35 -16.50 16.90 -26.06
C LYS A 35 -15.72 15.79 -26.78
N TYR A 36 -14.40 15.92 -26.94
CA TYR A 36 -13.56 15.09 -27.79
C TYR A 36 -12.47 14.33 -27.02
N THR A 37 -12.05 14.82 -25.86
CA THR A 37 -10.91 14.30 -25.12
C THR A 37 -11.22 14.12 -23.64
N VAL A 38 -10.47 13.20 -23.03
CA VAL A 38 -10.38 13.04 -21.59
C VAL A 38 -8.91 13.19 -21.21
N SER A 39 -8.65 13.96 -20.16
CA SER A 39 -7.30 14.22 -19.69
C SER A 39 -7.18 13.95 -18.19
N VAL A 40 -6.03 13.43 -17.79
CA VAL A 40 -5.69 13.06 -16.41
C VAL A 40 -4.42 13.81 -16.04
N LYS A 41 -4.47 14.60 -14.97
CA LYS A 41 -3.31 15.29 -14.43
C LYS A 41 -2.58 14.38 -13.47
N VAL A 42 -1.30 14.13 -13.74
CA VAL A 42 -0.41 13.34 -12.88
C VAL A 42 0.64 14.26 -12.31
N ARG A 43 0.65 14.43 -10.98
CA ARG A 43 1.79 15.04 -10.28
C ARG A 43 2.87 14.01 -10.07
N PHE A 44 4.08 14.31 -10.48
CA PHE A 44 5.22 13.42 -10.36
C PHE A 44 5.69 13.31 -8.90
N ASP A 45 6.29 12.17 -8.56
CA ASP A 45 6.90 11.95 -7.24
C ASP A 45 8.11 12.85 -7.05
N THR A 46 8.95 12.92 -8.08
CA THR A 46 10.08 13.82 -8.19
C THR A 46 9.88 14.71 -9.41
N PRO A 47 10.12 16.03 -9.32
CA PRO A 47 10.10 16.88 -10.49
C PRO A 47 11.14 16.42 -11.53
N HIS A 48 10.79 16.50 -12.80
CA HIS A 48 11.66 16.09 -13.92
C HIS A 48 12.09 17.32 -14.71
N GLN A 49 13.39 17.44 -14.97
CA GLN A 49 13.91 18.53 -15.80
C GLN A 49 13.74 18.18 -17.28
N TRP A 50 13.22 19.14 -18.05
CA TRP A 50 13.16 19.07 -19.50
C TRP A 50 13.56 20.41 -20.10
N GLY A 51 14.69 20.43 -20.82
CA GLY A 51 15.35 21.68 -21.19
C GLY A 51 15.77 22.47 -19.96
N ASP A 52 15.39 23.75 -19.92
CA ASP A 52 15.70 24.67 -18.82
C ASP A 52 14.61 24.73 -17.74
N GLU A 53 13.54 23.92 -17.88
CA GLU A 53 12.38 23.95 -17.01
C GLU A 53 12.26 22.67 -16.17
N LEU A 54 11.72 22.81 -14.96
CA LEU A 54 11.46 21.72 -14.03
C LEU A 54 9.96 21.44 -13.96
N TYR A 55 9.55 20.27 -14.43
CA TYR A 55 8.16 19.86 -14.49
C TYR A 55 7.81 19.02 -13.28
N SER A 56 6.79 19.44 -12.52
CA SER A 56 6.26 18.69 -11.37
C SER A 56 5.01 17.89 -11.69
N TYR A 57 4.42 18.08 -12.87
CA TYR A 57 3.24 17.37 -13.33
C TYR A 57 3.14 17.36 -14.86
N ASP A 58 2.29 16.51 -15.40
CA ASP A 58 1.87 16.52 -16.81
C ASP A 58 0.41 16.09 -16.97
N TRP A 59 -0.19 16.45 -18.10
CA TRP A 59 -1.53 16.03 -18.50
C TRP A 59 -1.45 14.89 -19.52
N SER A 60 -1.85 13.71 -19.10
CA SER A 60 -2.06 12.57 -20.00
C SER A 60 -3.45 12.65 -20.63
N PHE A 61 -3.56 12.69 -21.96
CA PHE A 61 -4.83 12.83 -22.67
C PHE A 61 -5.14 11.63 -23.56
N GLY A 62 -6.43 11.39 -23.82
CA GLY A 62 -6.91 10.41 -24.78
C GLY A 62 -8.13 10.94 -25.54
N ARG A 63 -8.16 10.74 -26.87
CA ARG A 63 -9.32 11.08 -27.70
C ARG A 63 -10.43 10.04 -27.52
N LYS A 64 -11.67 10.48 -27.32
CA LYS A 64 -12.82 9.58 -27.13
C LYS A 64 -13.18 8.76 -28.36
N ALA A 65 -12.80 9.22 -29.55
CA ALA A 65 -13.15 8.56 -30.81
C ALA A 65 -12.36 7.26 -31.05
N ASP A 66 -11.10 7.21 -30.61
CA ASP A 66 -10.17 6.11 -30.92
C ASP A 66 -9.13 5.81 -29.81
N ASP A 67 -9.32 6.36 -28.61
CA ASP A 67 -8.42 6.27 -27.45
C ASP A 67 -6.97 6.74 -27.72
N PHE A 68 -6.71 7.45 -28.82
CA PHE A 68 -5.36 7.90 -29.14
C PHE A 68 -4.92 9.05 -28.23
N GLY A 69 -3.70 8.94 -27.69
CA GLY A 69 -3.05 9.96 -26.88
C GLY A 69 -2.06 9.35 -25.89
N SER A 70 -1.54 10.15 -24.97
CA SER A 70 -0.61 9.71 -23.92
C SER A 70 -1.29 8.87 -22.83
N LEU A 71 -2.61 9.02 -22.63
CA LEU A 71 -3.40 8.27 -21.64
C LEU A 71 -3.31 6.74 -21.80
N LYS A 72 -3.07 6.25 -23.01
CA LYS A 72 -2.89 4.82 -23.26
C LYS A 72 -1.71 4.23 -22.49
N TYR A 73 -0.68 5.04 -22.20
CA TYR A 73 0.49 4.66 -21.40
C TYR A 73 0.30 4.89 -19.89
N LEU A 74 -0.82 5.51 -19.49
CA LEU A 74 -1.16 5.64 -18.09
C LEU A 74 -1.64 4.29 -17.56
N GLU A 75 -0.99 3.81 -16.50
CA GLU A 75 -1.37 2.59 -15.80
C GLU A 75 -1.46 2.89 -14.31
N LEU A 76 -2.57 2.49 -13.69
CA LEU A 76 -2.73 2.58 -12.24
C LEU A 76 -1.78 1.57 -11.60
N LEU A 77 -1.03 2.05 -10.63
CA LEU A 77 -0.26 1.18 -9.75
C LEU A 77 -1.24 0.57 -8.72
N PRO A 78 -0.95 -0.62 -8.18
CA PRO A 78 -1.71 -1.15 -7.07
C PRO A 78 -1.76 -0.10 -5.95
N ASP A 79 -2.94 0.14 -5.39
CA ASP A 79 -3.06 1.00 -4.22
C ASP A 79 -2.26 0.33 -3.10
N LYS A 80 -1.32 1.07 -2.50
CA LYS A 80 -0.57 0.63 -1.32
C LYS A 80 -1.47 0.70 -0.07
N THR A 81 -2.65 0.10 -0.18
CA THR A 81 -3.62 -0.17 0.89
C THR A 81 -3.93 -1.67 0.90
N THR A 82 -3.00 -2.50 0.44
CA THR A 82 -3.02 -3.93 0.73
C THR A 82 -2.60 -4.04 2.18
N PHE A 83 -3.56 -4.29 3.07
CA PHE A 83 -3.20 -4.91 4.33
C PHE A 83 -2.50 -6.22 3.96
N ASP A 84 -1.21 -6.30 4.24
CA ASP A 84 -0.54 -7.58 4.18
C ASP A 84 -1.16 -8.43 5.29
N ALA A 85 -1.38 -9.70 5.00
CA ALA A 85 -1.90 -10.66 5.97
C ALA A 85 -0.90 -11.80 6.13
N MET A 86 -0.66 -12.22 7.36
CA MET A 86 0.06 -13.45 7.64
C MET A 86 -0.70 -14.31 8.65
N ILE A 87 -0.64 -15.62 8.43
CA ILE A 87 -1.10 -16.62 9.39
C ILE A 87 0.14 -17.14 10.10
N VAL A 88 0.19 -16.95 11.41
CA VAL A 88 1.28 -17.43 12.27
C VAL A 88 0.78 -18.64 13.04
N THR A 89 1.59 -19.69 13.05
CA THR A 89 1.44 -20.85 13.93
C THR A 89 2.57 -20.85 14.94
N PHE A 90 2.22 -20.77 16.22
CA PHE A 90 3.14 -20.71 17.33
C PHE A 90 3.53 -22.11 17.84
N GLY A 91 4.67 -22.16 18.51
CA GLY A 91 5.24 -23.30 19.20
C GLY A 91 4.44 -23.65 20.44
N GLU A 92 3.95 -22.60 21.10
CA GLU A 92 3.25 -22.62 22.38
C GLU A 92 1.88 -21.93 22.23
N PRO A 93 0.93 -22.21 23.13
CA PRO A 93 -0.35 -21.50 23.18
C PRO A 93 -0.15 -19.98 23.29
N ILE A 94 -1.00 -19.21 22.63
CA ILE A 94 -0.97 -17.74 22.68
C ILE A 94 -1.08 -17.24 24.13
N ASP A 95 -1.82 -17.96 24.98
CA ASP A 95 -1.93 -17.64 26.40
C ASP A 95 -0.57 -17.70 27.13
N THR A 96 0.26 -18.68 26.82
CA THR A 96 1.64 -18.78 27.36
C THR A 96 2.52 -17.66 26.83
N LEU A 97 2.34 -17.23 25.58
CA LEU A 97 3.08 -16.11 25.02
C LEU A 97 2.73 -14.76 25.67
N ASN A 98 1.58 -14.64 26.34
CA ASN A 98 1.25 -13.44 27.08
C ASN A 98 2.17 -13.22 28.29
N ASP A 99 2.81 -14.27 28.80
CA ASP A 99 3.73 -14.20 29.95
C ASP A 99 4.97 -13.35 29.63
N ILE A 100 5.33 -13.18 28.35
CA ILE A 100 6.39 -12.24 27.91
C ILE A 100 6.09 -10.81 28.38
N PHE A 101 4.81 -10.46 28.51
CA PHE A 101 4.31 -9.13 28.82
C PHE A 101 3.84 -9.00 30.29
N GLU A 102 4.32 -9.86 31.20
CA GLU A 102 3.95 -9.80 32.62
C GLU A 102 4.37 -8.47 33.28
N ASP A 103 5.54 -7.94 32.93
CA ASP A 103 5.97 -6.61 33.38
C ASP A 103 5.32 -5.49 32.55
N VAL A 104 4.08 -5.18 32.87
CA VAL A 104 3.30 -4.12 32.22
C VAL A 104 3.98 -2.75 32.29
N LYS A 105 4.82 -2.48 33.31
CA LYS A 105 5.52 -1.20 33.42
C LYS A 105 6.65 -1.08 32.39
N ALA A 106 7.32 -2.18 32.07
CA ALA A 106 8.36 -2.22 31.05
C ALA A 106 7.78 -2.20 29.63
N TRP A 107 6.69 -2.96 29.40
CA TRP A 107 6.15 -3.17 28.06
C TRP A 107 5.02 -2.21 27.67
N GLY A 108 4.30 -1.64 28.64
CA GLY A 108 3.11 -0.81 28.40
C GLY A 108 1.87 -1.58 27.96
N VAL A 109 1.99 -2.90 27.78
CA VAL A 109 0.92 -3.83 27.39
C VAL A 109 1.03 -5.11 28.22
N CYS A 110 -0.02 -5.92 28.24
CA CYS A 110 -0.12 -7.14 29.06
C CYS A 110 -0.35 -8.43 28.24
N SER A 111 -0.26 -8.35 26.91
CA SER A 111 -0.50 -9.50 26.03
C SER A 111 0.19 -9.33 24.69
N LEU A 112 0.44 -10.45 24.01
CA LEU A 112 0.97 -10.45 22.64
C LEU A 112 0.02 -9.70 21.69
N LYS A 113 -1.29 -9.89 21.85
CA LYS A 113 -2.30 -9.13 21.10
C LYS A 113 -2.15 -7.63 21.33
N GLY A 114 -2.03 -7.20 22.59
CA GLY A 114 -1.86 -5.79 22.93
C GLY A 114 -0.58 -5.20 22.33
N TRP A 115 0.51 -5.96 22.32
CA TRP A 115 1.76 -5.56 21.67
C TRP A 115 1.59 -5.35 20.17
N ILE A 116 1.06 -6.35 19.46
CA ILE A 116 0.87 -6.28 18.01
C ILE A 116 -0.14 -5.19 17.62
N ASP A 117 -1.24 -5.04 18.37
CA ASP A 117 -2.26 -4.02 18.11
C ASP A 117 -1.80 -2.59 18.42
N SER A 118 -0.67 -2.42 19.15
CA SER A 118 -0.09 -1.11 19.45
C SER A 118 0.59 -0.48 18.23
N TYR A 119 0.98 -1.29 17.24
CA TYR A 119 1.52 -0.80 15.98
C TYR A 119 0.42 -0.20 15.12
N GLU A 120 0.74 0.93 14.46
CA GLU A 120 -0.20 1.60 13.56
C GLU A 120 -0.71 0.65 12.47
N SER A 121 -2.01 0.70 12.22
CA SER A 121 -2.70 -0.10 11.22
C SER A 121 -2.43 -1.61 11.30
N THR A 122 -2.11 -2.13 12.49
CA THR A 122 -1.79 -3.55 12.71
C THR A 122 -2.83 -4.21 13.61
N ARG A 123 -3.28 -5.41 13.26
CA ARG A 123 -4.28 -6.15 14.04
C ARG A 123 -3.92 -7.61 14.19
N PHE A 124 -4.06 -8.13 15.41
CA PHE A 124 -3.88 -9.53 15.75
C PHE A 124 -5.24 -10.20 16.04
N THR A 125 -5.58 -11.22 15.26
CA THR A 125 -6.83 -11.98 15.39
C THR A 125 -6.52 -13.45 15.67
N PRO A 126 -6.67 -13.93 16.92
CA PRO A 126 -6.49 -15.34 17.23
C PRO A 126 -7.58 -16.16 16.53
N ILE A 127 -7.18 -17.24 15.87
CA ILE A 127 -8.08 -18.17 15.16
C ILE A 127 -8.06 -19.57 15.77
N ASP A 128 -7.05 -19.89 16.59
CA ASP A 128 -6.91 -21.13 17.33
C ASP A 128 -6.03 -20.88 18.59
N VAL A 129 -5.83 -21.90 19.41
CA VAL A 129 -5.02 -21.85 20.64
C VAL A 129 -3.57 -21.40 20.37
N ASP A 130 -2.99 -21.86 19.27
CA ASP A 130 -1.61 -21.56 18.85
C ASP A 130 -1.54 -20.85 17.48
N LYS A 131 -2.65 -20.30 16.98
CA LYS A 131 -2.69 -19.65 15.66
C LYS A 131 -3.37 -18.30 15.66
N ALA A 132 -2.82 -17.38 14.88
CA ALA A 132 -3.40 -16.07 14.67
C ALA A 132 -3.21 -15.58 13.25
N VAL A 133 -4.16 -14.75 12.81
CA VAL A 133 -4.04 -13.91 11.62
C VAL A 133 -3.56 -12.53 12.07
N ILE A 134 -2.50 -12.04 11.45
CA ILE A 134 -2.00 -10.69 11.64
C ILE A 134 -2.17 -9.93 10.34
N THR A 135 -2.77 -8.75 10.41
CA THR A 135 -2.91 -7.84 9.27
C THR A 135 -2.19 -6.54 9.56
N SER A 136 -1.42 -6.01 8.62
CA SER A 136 -0.73 -4.72 8.77
C SER A 136 -0.61 -3.97 7.44
N GLU A 137 -0.77 -2.65 7.46
CA GLU A 137 -0.53 -1.80 6.28
C GLU A 137 0.97 -1.47 6.09
N TYR A 138 1.72 -1.33 7.18
CA TYR A 138 3.07 -0.76 7.15
C TYR A 138 4.11 -1.54 7.94
N ASN A 139 3.69 -2.33 8.92
CA ASN A 139 4.58 -2.90 9.93
C ASN A 139 4.74 -4.42 9.79
N MET A 140 4.32 -5.02 8.66
CA MET A 140 4.31 -6.48 8.50
C MET A 140 5.69 -7.11 8.69
N GLU A 141 6.71 -6.59 8.02
CA GLU A 141 8.09 -7.11 8.15
C GLU A 141 8.65 -6.92 9.57
N CYS A 142 8.44 -5.75 10.18
CA CYS A 142 8.89 -5.49 11.56
C CYS A 142 8.21 -6.43 12.57
N VAL A 143 6.91 -6.66 12.40
CA VAL A 143 6.15 -7.58 13.27
C VAL A 143 6.62 -9.01 13.06
N LYS A 144 6.81 -9.44 11.81
CA LYS A 144 7.32 -10.77 11.49
C LYS A 144 8.70 -11.00 12.11
N GLU A 145 9.63 -10.08 11.90
CA GLU A 145 10.99 -10.17 12.46
C GLU A 145 10.95 -10.23 13.99
N TRP A 146 10.12 -9.41 14.64
CA TRP A 146 9.98 -9.44 16.09
C TRP A 146 9.46 -10.80 16.58
N LEU A 147 8.44 -11.37 15.92
CA LEU A 147 7.87 -12.66 16.28
C LEU A 147 8.89 -13.80 16.13
N GLU A 148 9.64 -13.83 15.04
CA GLU A 148 10.67 -14.85 14.77
C GLU A 148 11.79 -14.84 15.83
N HIS A 149 12.13 -13.66 16.37
CA HIS A 149 13.18 -13.52 17.37
C HIS A 149 12.71 -13.73 18.81
N ASN A 150 11.48 -13.32 19.15
CA ASN A 150 11.01 -13.25 20.54
C ASN A 150 9.98 -14.32 20.90
N THR A 151 9.45 -15.06 19.93
CA THR A 151 8.46 -16.12 20.16
C THR A 151 8.86 -17.41 19.45
N PRO A 152 8.49 -18.59 19.97
CA PRO A 152 8.76 -19.85 19.30
C PRO A 152 7.83 -20.00 18.09
N VAL A 153 8.17 -19.45 16.93
CA VAL A 153 7.33 -19.58 15.72
C VAL A 153 7.57 -20.94 15.04
N LYS A 154 6.50 -21.68 14.72
CA LYS A 154 6.59 -22.92 13.93
C LYS A 154 6.47 -22.66 12.43
N ASN A 155 5.54 -21.79 12.04
CA ASN A 155 5.24 -21.52 10.63
C ASN A 155 4.61 -20.14 10.45
N ILE A 156 4.95 -19.48 9.34
CA ILE A 156 4.32 -18.23 8.88
C ILE A 156 3.92 -18.41 7.42
N ILE A 157 2.65 -18.17 7.12
CA ILE A 157 2.12 -18.15 5.76
C ILE A 157 1.74 -16.71 5.43
N ILE A 158 2.35 -16.15 4.40
CA ILE A 158 2.07 -14.78 3.91
C ILE A 158 1.05 -14.89 2.78
N GLY A 159 -0.04 -14.13 2.87
CA GLY A 159 -1.16 -14.10 1.93
C GLY A 159 -1.10 -12.97 0.92
#